data_AF-A0A5E4QIQ0-F1
#
_entry.id   AF-A0A5E4QIQ0-F1
#
_cell.length_a   1.000
_cell.length_b   1.000
_cell.length_c   1.000
_cell.angle_alpha   90.00
_cell.angle_beta   90.00
_cell.angle_gamma   90.00
#
_symmetry.space_group_name_H-M   'P 1'
#
loop_
_entity.id
_entity.type
_entity.pdbx_description
1 polymer ?
#
loop_
_entity_poly.entity_id
_entity_poly.type
_entity_poly.pdbx_seq_one_letter_code
_entity_poly.pdbx_strand_id
1 'polypeptide(L)'
;MLHCGLTLLGLTGTALCIARSLNLGGGTRWVAAPECRLRTDSYRLLTMLQGAPHTDLILEGETLEVCLRSYEEEFVDVLRECSGVVVARCSPTQKARVAALLRARGLVVAAVGDGGNDVAMIQEADIACAAWR
;
A
#
# COMPACT_ATOMS: atom_id res chain seq x y z
N MET A 1 7.49 14.95 -12.09
CA MET A 1 7.08 14.91 -10.67
C MET A 1 5.77 14.14 -10.62
N LEU A 2 5.82 12.84 -10.31
CA LEU A 2 4.62 12.04 -10.08
C LEU A 2 4.07 12.47 -8.71
N HIS A 3 3.01 13.28 -8.72
CA HIS A 3 2.31 13.75 -7.51
C HIS A 3 1.28 12.71 -7.00
N CYS A 4 1.43 11.45 -7.38
CA CYS A 4 0.42 10.42 -7.18
C CYS A 4 1.02 9.30 -6.34
N GLY A 5 0.56 9.16 -5.10
CA GLY A 5 1.01 8.15 -4.13
C GLY A 5 1.05 6.75 -4.75
N LEU A 6 2.26 6.32 -5.10
CA LEU A 6 2.50 4.99 -5.64
C LEU A 6 2.27 3.98 -4.52
N THR A 7 1.28 3.11 -4.68
CA THR A 7 1.03 2.03 -3.71
C THR A 7 1.66 0.74 -4.22
N LEU A 8 2.67 0.23 -3.50
CA LEU A 8 3.42 -0.96 -3.85
C LEU A 8 2.91 -2.17 -3.06
N LEU A 9 2.35 -3.16 -3.75
CA LEU A 9 1.88 -4.41 -3.15
C LEU A 9 2.95 -5.50 -3.32
N GLY A 10 3.45 -6.08 -2.24
CA GLY A 10 4.43 -7.17 -2.31
C GLY A 10 4.26 -8.27 -1.24
N LEU A 11 4.71 -9.49 -1.55
CA LEU A 11 4.54 -10.67 -0.69
C LEU A 11 5.51 -10.69 0.51
N THR A 12 6.65 -10.00 0.44
CA THR A 12 7.75 -10.16 1.41
C THR A 12 8.55 -8.86 1.57
N GLY A 13 9.48 -8.82 2.54
CA GLY A 13 10.35 -7.67 2.85
C GLY A 13 11.09 -7.06 1.65
N THR A 14 11.14 -7.77 0.52
CA THR A 14 11.61 -7.29 -0.79
C THR A 14 10.89 -6.04 -1.28
N ALA A 15 9.59 -5.89 -0.99
CA ALA A 15 8.81 -4.71 -1.39
C ALA A 15 9.37 -3.42 -0.78
N LEU A 16 9.82 -3.48 0.48
CA LEU A 16 10.46 -2.37 1.15
C LEU A 16 11.85 -2.07 0.57
N CYS A 17 12.64 -3.10 0.27
CA CYS A 17 13.94 -2.92 -0.37
C CYS A 17 13.78 -2.21 -1.72
N ILE A 18 12.83 -2.64 -2.55
CA ILE A 18 12.54 -2.01 -3.85
C ILE A 18 12.07 -0.57 -3.66
N ALA A 19 11.14 -0.33 -2.74
CA ALA A 19 10.64 1.02 -2.48
C ALA A 19 11.73 1.99 -2.01
N ARG A 20 12.68 1.52 -1.19
CA ARG A 20 13.86 2.30 -0.77
C ARG A 20 14.85 2.49 -1.91
N SER A 21 15.16 1.45 -2.68
CA SER A 21 16.15 1.49 -3.76
C SER A 21 15.70 2.34 -4.95
N LEU A 22 14.41 2.37 -5.24
CA LEU A 22 13.83 3.18 -6.33
C LEU A 22 13.41 4.58 -5.85
N ASN A 23 13.66 4.91 -4.58
CA ASN A 23 13.24 6.16 -3.95
C ASN A 23 11.77 6.49 -4.28
N LEU A 24 10.90 5.48 -4.16
CA LEU A 24 9.46 5.59 -4.47
C LEU A 24 8.70 6.43 -3.44
N GLY A 25 9.41 6.87 -2.41
CA GLY A 25 8.97 7.89 -1.47
C GLY A 25 9.62 9.24 -1.78
N GLY A 26 8.82 10.30 -1.65
CA GLY A 26 9.28 11.69 -1.63
C GLY A 26 9.66 12.18 -0.23
N GLY A 27 9.42 11.36 0.80
CA GLY A 27 9.71 11.68 2.20
C GLY A 27 11.14 11.35 2.63
N THR A 28 11.50 11.75 3.84
CA THR A 28 12.82 11.51 4.43
C THR A 28 12.91 10.14 5.12
N ARG A 29 11.78 9.51 5.43
CA ARG A 29 11.71 8.28 6.21
C ARG A 29 10.41 7.50 5.99
N TRP A 30 10.57 6.19 5.84
CA TRP A 30 9.47 5.22 5.89
C TRP A 30 8.98 4.99 7.32
N VAL A 31 7.66 5.08 7.52
CA VAL A 31 6.97 4.82 8.78
C VAL A 31 6.19 3.51 8.66
N ALA A 32 6.43 2.58 9.58
CA ALA A 32 5.64 1.36 9.67
C ALA A 32 4.36 1.62 10.48
N ALA A 33 3.20 1.32 9.89
CA ALA A 33 1.91 1.39 10.56
C ALA A 33 1.87 0.34 11.69
N PRO A 34 1.31 0.69 12.86
CA PRO A 34 0.98 -0.30 13.88
C PRO A 34 -0.09 -1.26 13.37
N GLU A 35 -0.05 -2.49 13.89
CA GLU A 35 -1.07 -3.49 13.59
C GLU A 35 -2.46 -2.99 14.03
N CYS A 36 -3.43 -3.05 13.11
CA CYS A 36 -4.82 -2.69 13.41
C CYS A 36 -5.70 -3.93 13.41
N ARG A 37 -6.37 -4.21 14.54
CA ARG A 37 -7.34 -5.32 14.64
C ARG A 37 -8.77 -4.82 14.85
N LEU A 38 -8.91 -3.67 15.49
CA LEU A 38 -10.17 -3.06 15.85
C LEU A 38 -10.35 -1.71 15.15
N ARG A 39 -11.61 -1.27 15.04
CA ARG A 39 -11.96 0.06 14.52
C ARG A 39 -11.25 1.20 15.27
N THR A 40 -10.99 1.03 16.56
CA THR A 40 -10.26 2.02 17.38
C THR A 40 -8.80 2.16 16.96
N ASP A 41 -8.16 1.05 16.56
CA ASP A 41 -6.76 1.07 16.08
C ASP A 41 -6.69 1.83 14.74
N SER A 42 -7.62 1.54 13.83
CA SER A 42 -7.72 2.21 12.54
C SER A 42 -7.96 3.71 12.68
N TYR A 43 -8.81 4.13 13.63
CA TYR A 43 -9.05 5.54 13.90
C TYR A 43 -7.77 6.26 14.37
N ARG A 44 -6.97 5.60 15.22
CA ARG A 44 -5.69 6.15 15.70
C ARG A 44 -4.69 6.29 14.56
N LEU A 45 -4.59 5.28 13.71
CA LEU A 45 -3.73 5.32 12.53
C LEU A 45 -4.16 6.43 11.57
N LEU A 46 -5.46 6.53 11.26
CA LEU A 46 -6.01 7.58 10.41
C LEU A 46 -5.67 8.97 10.94
N THR A 47 -5.93 9.22 12.23
CA THR A 47 -5.64 10.51 12.88
C THR A 47 -4.13 10.83 12.85
N MET A 48 -3.28 9.82 13.08
CA MET A 48 -1.82 9.99 13.02
C MET A 48 -1.37 10.42 11.63
N LEU A 49 -1.88 9.78 10.58
CA LEU A 49 -1.50 10.07 9.20
C LEU A 49 -2.06 11.41 8.71
N GLN A 50 -3.27 11.81 9.15
CA GLN A 50 -3.82 13.14 8.89
C GLN A 50 -2.94 14.26 9.48
N GLY A 51 -2.29 14.01 10.63
CA GLY A 51 -1.35 14.94 11.24
C GLY A 51 0.05 14.97 10.59
N ALA A 52 0.34 14.05 9.66
CA ALA A 52 1.64 13.88 9.04
C ALA A 52 1.49 13.57 7.53
N PRO A 53 1.06 14.55 6.71
CA PRO A 53 0.94 14.37 5.26
C PRO A 53 2.32 14.11 4.63
N HIS A 54 2.33 13.57 3.40
CA HIS A 54 3.55 13.26 2.64
C HIS A 54 4.48 12.24 3.32
N THR A 55 3.93 11.41 4.21
CA THR A 55 4.66 10.29 4.83
C THR A 55 4.82 9.15 3.83
N ASP A 56 5.99 8.49 3.87
CA ASP A 56 6.18 7.20 3.20
C ASP A 56 5.72 6.10 4.15
N LEU A 57 4.63 5.40 3.81
CA LEU A 57 3.94 4.48 4.72
C LEU A 57 4.21 3.03 4.36
N ILE A 58 4.47 2.18 5.36
CA ILE A 58 4.47 0.72 5.22
C ILE A 58 3.35 0.17 6.09
N LEU A 59 2.50 -0.69 5.56
CA LEU A 59 1.46 -1.35 6.34
C LEU A 59 1.26 -2.80 5.91
N GLU A 60 0.61 -3.58 6.75
CA GLU A 60 0.26 -4.97 6.46
C GLU A 60 -1.09 -5.06 5.75
N GLY A 61 -1.28 -6.11 4.95
CA GLY A 61 -2.55 -6.37 4.25
C GLY A 61 -3.75 -6.42 5.19
N GLU A 62 -3.63 -7.12 6.32
CA GLU A 62 -4.69 -7.20 7.33
C GLU A 62 -5.01 -5.83 7.95
N THR A 63 -3.98 -5.04 8.23
CA THR A 63 -4.15 -3.67 8.75
C THR A 63 -4.87 -2.78 7.75
N LEU A 64 -4.48 -2.87 6.47
CA LEU A 64 -5.16 -2.15 5.39
C LEU A 64 -6.64 -2.54 5.29
N GLU A 65 -6.96 -3.83 5.36
CA GLU A 65 -8.35 -4.30 5.31
C GLU A 65 -9.19 -3.77 6.48
N VAL A 66 -8.67 -3.79 7.70
CA VAL A 66 -9.40 -3.26 8.87
C VAL A 66 -9.64 -1.75 8.71
N CYS A 67 -8.65 -1.01 8.19
CA CYS A 67 -8.78 0.42 7.94
C CYS A 67 -9.82 0.72 6.86
N LEU A 68 -9.72 0.05 5.70
CA LEU A 68 -10.68 0.22 4.61
C LEU A 68 -12.10 -0.19 5.01
N ARG A 69 -12.27 -1.27 5.79
CA ARG A 69 -13.59 -1.68 6.29
C ARG A 69 -14.21 -0.65 7.25
N SER A 70 -13.38 0.07 7.99
CA SER A 70 -13.84 0.96 9.08
C SER A 70 -14.03 2.41 8.65
N TYR A 71 -13.16 2.91 7.76
CA TYR A 71 -13.05 4.32 7.34
C TYR A 71 -12.56 4.39 5.89
N GLU A 72 -13.27 3.75 4.96
CA GLU A 72 -12.80 3.56 3.58
C GLU A 72 -12.42 4.88 2.89
N GLU A 73 -13.32 5.86 2.93
CA GLU A 73 -13.13 7.14 2.21
C GLU A 73 -11.99 7.95 2.83
N GLU A 74 -12.02 8.12 4.14
CA GLU A 74 -11.03 8.93 4.86
C GLU A 74 -9.63 8.31 4.77
N PHE A 75 -9.55 6.97 4.81
CA PHE A 75 -8.28 6.28 4.71
C PHE A 75 -7.71 6.36 3.28
N VAL A 76 -8.55 6.21 2.26
CA VAL A 76 -8.14 6.40 0.85
C VAL A 76 -7.63 7.83 0.63
N ASP A 77 -8.30 8.84 1.17
CA ASP A 77 -7.86 10.24 1.06
C ASP A 77 -6.50 10.45 1.69
N VAL A 78 -6.26 9.88 2.88
CA VAL A 78 -4.95 9.92 3.52
C VAL A 78 -3.87 9.21 2.69
N LEU A 79 -4.18 8.04 2.11
CA LEU A 79 -3.22 7.31 1.26
C LEU A 79 -2.84 8.09 0.00
N ARG A 80 -3.73 8.97 -0.52
CA ARG A 80 -3.41 9.86 -1.64
C ARG A 80 -2.43 10.96 -1.27
N GLU A 81 -2.48 11.43 -0.02
CA GLU A 81 -1.56 12.44 0.52
C GLU A 81 -0.19 11.86 0.91
N CYS A 82 -0.10 10.54 1.07
CA CYS A 82 1.17 9.85 1.28
C CYS A 82 2.08 9.99 0.06
N SER A 83 3.37 10.20 0.32
CA SER A 83 4.40 10.29 -0.72
C SER A 83 4.64 8.94 -1.40
N GLY A 84 4.51 7.86 -0.63
CA GLY A 84 4.56 6.48 -1.12
C GLY A 84 3.92 5.55 -0.10
N VAL A 85 3.32 4.45 -0.57
CA VAL A 85 2.67 3.46 0.30
C VAL A 85 3.17 2.08 -0.08
N VAL A 86 3.57 1.26 0.89
CA VAL A 86 3.95 -0.13 0.69
C VAL A 86 3.04 -1.01 1.53
N VAL A 87 2.34 -1.94 0.88
CA VAL A 87 1.52 -2.93 1.55
C VAL A 87 2.24 -4.27 1.50
N ALA A 88 2.66 -4.73 2.67
CA ALA A 88 3.38 -5.99 2.88
C ALA A 88 2.44 -7.09 3.39
N ARG A 89 2.87 -8.36 3.30
CA ARG A 89 2.17 -9.52 3.88
C ARG A 89 0.69 -9.59 3.49
N CYS A 90 0.40 -9.48 2.19
CA CYS A 90 -0.95 -9.70 1.65
C CYS A 90 -1.05 -11.11 1.07
N SER A 91 -2.16 -11.81 1.34
CA SER A 91 -2.45 -13.06 0.61
C SER A 91 -2.73 -12.78 -0.88
N PRO A 92 -2.51 -13.75 -1.78
CA PRO A 92 -2.77 -13.61 -3.23
C PRO A 92 -4.16 -13.05 -3.57
N THR A 93 -5.20 -13.51 -2.88
CA THR A 93 -6.58 -13.08 -3.09
C THR A 93 -6.80 -11.64 -2.60
N GLN A 94 -6.21 -11.26 -1.47
CA GLN A 94 -6.31 -9.90 -0.94
C GLN A 94 -5.63 -8.88 -1.84
N LYS A 95 -4.51 -9.25 -2.46
CA LYS A 95 -3.74 -8.35 -3.33
C LYS A 95 -4.54 -7.85 -4.53
N ALA A 96 -5.19 -8.75 -5.28
CA ALA A 96 -6.00 -8.36 -6.43
C ALA A 96 -7.17 -7.46 -6.02
N ARG A 97 -7.84 -7.79 -4.90
CA ARG A 97 -8.94 -6.99 -4.36
C ARG A 97 -8.50 -5.59 -3.93
N VAL A 98 -7.39 -5.49 -3.21
CA VAL A 98 -6.84 -4.20 -2.76
C VAL A 98 -6.37 -3.37 -3.95
N ALA A 99 -5.66 -3.97 -4.91
CA ALA A 99 -5.22 -3.29 -6.11
C ALA A 99 -6.41 -2.71 -6.89
N ALA A 100 -7.44 -3.53 -7.15
CA ALA A 100 -8.65 -3.10 -7.84
C ALA A 100 -9.38 -1.97 -7.10
N LEU A 101 -9.50 -2.07 -5.77
CA LEU A 101 -10.13 -1.03 -4.95
C LEU A 101 -9.36 0.30 -5.02
N LEU A 102 -8.05 0.28 -4.79
CA LEU A 102 -7.23 1.49 -4.80
C LEU A 102 -7.19 2.14 -6.19
N ARG A 103 -7.10 1.32 -7.25
CA ARG A 103 -7.14 1.77 -8.64
C ARG A 103 -8.50 2.37 -9.02
N ALA A 104 -9.60 1.76 -8.60
CA ALA A 104 -10.95 2.32 -8.79
C ALA A 104 -11.12 3.68 -8.09
N ARG A 105 -10.31 3.94 -7.05
CA ARG A 105 -10.23 5.23 -6.35
C ARG A 105 -9.13 6.15 -6.91
N GLY A 106 -8.53 5.84 -8.06
CA GLY A 106 -7.58 6.72 -8.75
C GLY A 106 -6.18 6.77 -8.14
N LEU A 107 -5.81 5.84 -7.25
CA LEU A 107 -4.42 5.66 -6.83
C LEU A 107 -3.68 4.84 -7.89
N VAL A 108 -2.40 5.14 -8.08
CA VAL A 108 -1.51 4.36 -8.95
C VAL A 108 -0.97 3.18 -8.15
N VAL A 109 -1.29 1.97 -8.58
CA VAL A 109 -0.89 0.75 -7.89
C VAL A 109 0.23 0.05 -8.67
N ALA A 110 1.36 -0.16 -8.00
CA ALA A 110 2.43 -1.03 -8.48
C ALA A 110 2.39 -2.38 -7.76
N ALA A 111 2.49 -3.46 -8.53
CA ALA A 111 2.52 -4.81 -7.99
C ALA A 111 3.89 -5.46 -8.23
N VAL A 112 4.46 -6.05 -7.17
CA VAL A 112 5.69 -6.83 -7.26
C VAL A 112 5.47 -8.24 -6.70
N GLY A 113 5.78 -9.22 -7.53
CA GLY A 113 5.60 -10.64 -7.23
C GLY A 113 6.72 -11.51 -7.81
N ASP A 114 6.86 -12.73 -7.27
CA ASP A 114 7.89 -13.71 -7.64
C ASP A 114 7.39 -14.83 -8.58
N GLY A 115 6.13 -14.74 -9.03
CA GLY A 115 5.57 -15.58 -10.09
C GLY A 115 4.68 -16.73 -9.59
N GLY A 116 3.74 -17.16 -10.45
CA GLY A 116 2.75 -18.22 -10.17
C GLY A 116 1.59 -17.79 -9.26
N ASN A 117 1.88 -17.27 -8.07
CA ASN A 117 0.88 -16.88 -7.07
C ASN A 117 0.40 -15.43 -7.19
N ASP A 118 1.09 -14.58 -7.95
CA ASP A 118 0.83 -13.14 -8.05
C ASP A 118 0.16 -12.71 -9.36
N VAL A 119 -0.21 -13.65 -10.24
CA VAL A 119 -0.72 -13.36 -11.59
C VAL A 119 -1.96 -12.47 -11.54
N ALA A 120 -2.89 -12.73 -10.62
CA ALA A 120 -4.09 -11.92 -10.46
C ALA A 120 -3.78 -10.50 -9.96
N MET A 121 -2.83 -10.33 -9.05
CA MET A 121 -2.40 -9.00 -8.60
C MET A 121 -1.69 -8.23 -9.72
N ILE A 122 -0.81 -8.90 -10.46
CA ILE A 122 -0.04 -8.33 -11.57
C ILE A 122 -0.96 -7.82 -12.68
N GLN A 123 -2.07 -8.52 -12.97
CA GLN A 123 -3.05 -8.10 -13.97
C GLN A 123 -3.85 -6.86 -13.55
N GLU A 124 -4.07 -6.66 -12.24
CA GLU A 124 -4.89 -5.56 -11.71
C GLU A 124 -4.09 -4.28 -11.42
N ALA A 125 -2.75 -4.34 -11.43
CA ALA A 125 -1.88 -3.20 -11.15
C ALA A 125 -1.62 -2.34 -12.40
N ASP A 126 -1.41 -1.04 -12.18
CA ASP A 126 -1.05 -0.10 -13.25
C ASP A 126 0.39 -0.31 -13.72
N ILE A 127 1.27 -0.80 -12.83
CA ILE A 127 2.65 -1.15 -13.12
C ILE A 127 2.97 -2.49 -12.48
N ALA A 128 3.40 -3.46 -13.27
CA ALA A 128 3.77 -4.79 -12.77
C ALA A 128 5.25 -5.09 -12.99
N CYS A 129 5.92 -5.57 -11.95
CA CYS A 129 7.25 -6.17 -12.05
C CYS A 129 7.17 -7.62 -11.57
N ALA A 130 7.33 -8.56 -12.50
CA ALA A 130 7.43 -9.99 -12.22
C ALA A 130 8.90 -10.41 -12.34
N ALA A 131 9.50 -10.81 -11.23
CA ALA A 131 10.80 -11.45 -11.25
C ALA A 131 10.60 -12.93 -11.62
N TRP A 132 10.49 -13.22 -12.92
CA TRP A 132 10.51 -14.59 -13.41
C TRP A 132 11.90 -15.18 -13.13
N ARG A 133 11.95 -16.34 -12.48
CA ARG A 133 13.18 -17.12 -12.31
C ARG A 133 13.24 -18.25 -13.32
#